data_AF-A0A9J6GXS0-F1
#
_entry.id   AF-A0A9J6GXS0-F1
#
_cell.length_a   1.000
_cell.length_b   1.000
_cell.length_c   1.000
_cell.angle_alpha   90.00
_cell.angle_beta   90.00
_cell.angle_gamma   90.00
#
_symmetry.space_group_name_H-M   'P 1'
#
loop_
_entity.id
_entity.type
_entity.pdbx_description
1 polymer ?
#
loop_
_entity_poly.entity_id
_entity_poly.type
_entity_poly.pdbx_seq_one_letter_code
_entity_poly.pdbx_strand_id
1 'polypeptide(L)'
;MEALEPRQPEPEPGDDSGRGDGDRQPRVAVLGSLSSSLDLEGDEDGAGPERARECRFGRVGRRSHTVLTGLRKAAGLCGILVCAALMIKFLAIANKTMAARHGHVFVRKNQLLSTLRTVCDSPACQQYSWELQSSLDINCNPCHSLYGFVCGRWRRGNTVPSMRKASEARLMREVLRSLLTVNASHGETATTTADKVAALVHSCLHGRRETAELAAFLRARGILPYRQRSPADLLAILVDLSANWGIHLWFELHMGSWSNGTPAVYIGRSKALAEWATMVKKIRKTRAHRRSILNTLKIFGLPLDQQPEAVGRVSSVDMLISAASVTINSTANTGPLVISVETMAVLLTPSIPVRAWLDALCSVQPPEMNTTRGTMVHIESPSCSPGGEPLV
;
A
#
# COMPACT_ATOMS: atom_id res chain seq x y z
N MET A 1 70.54 -20.24 2.66
CA MET A 1 71.13 -19.00 3.24
C MET A 1 70.59 -17.85 2.41
N GLU A 2 69.35 -17.46 2.67
CA GLU A 2 68.70 -16.32 2.02
C GLU A 2 68.85 -15.10 2.93
N ALA A 3 69.27 -14.00 2.32
CA ALA A 3 69.61 -12.75 2.98
C ALA A 3 68.34 -12.00 3.40
N LEU A 4 68.32 -11.57 4.67
CA LEU A 4 67.31 -10.67 5.24
C LEU A 4 67.54 -9.24 4.72
N GLU A 5 66.53 -8.67 4.06
CA GLU A 5 66.46 -7.25 3.74
C GLU A 5 66.26 -6.39 5.00
N PRO A 6 66.86 -5.19 5.07
CA PRO A 6 66.73 -4.31 6.23
C PRO A 6 65.42 -3.51 6.20
N ARG A 7 64.68 -3.55 7.31
CA ARG A 7 63.51 -2.69 7.58
C ARG A 7 63.94 -1.21 7.69
N GLN A 8 63.25 -0.33 6.98
CA GLN A 8 63.34 1.12 7.18
C GLN A 8 62.55 1.57 8.41
N PRO A 9 62.99 2.63 9.12
CA PRO A 9 62.34 3.13 10.32
C PRO A 9 61.08 3.95 9.99
N GLU A 10 60.02 3.71 10.77
CA GLU A 10 58.78 4.50 10.75
C GLU A 10 59.02 5.92 11.30
N PRO A 11 58.36 6.95 10.74
CA PRO A 11 58.44 8.32 11.25
C PRO A 11 57.54 8.51 12.48
N GLU A 12 58.10 9.10 13.53
CA GLU A 12 57.36 9.44 14.75
C GLU A 12 56.30 10.54 14.51
N PRO A 13 55.15 10.49 15.22
CA PRO A 13 54.12 11.51 15.11
C PRO A 13 54.51 12.77 15.91
N GLY A 14 54.57 13.89 15.19
CA GLY A 14 54.80 15.21 15.78
C GLY A 14 53.61 15.69 16.61
N ASP A 15 53.91 16.09 17.84
CA ASP A 15 53.07 16.85 18.77
C ASP A 15 52.70 18.22 18.16
N ASP A 16 51.40 18.44 17.88
CA ASP A 16 50.87 19.77 17.57
C ASP A 16 49.89 20.21 18.67
N SER A 17 50.46 20.89 19.67
CA SER A 17 49.76 21.52 20.78
C SER A 17 49.25 22.91 20.36
N GLY A 18 48.13 22.92 19.62
CA GLY A 18 47.46 24.14 19.13
C GLY A 18 46.20 24.50 19.93
N ARG A 19 46.41 25.32 20.97
CA ARG A 19 45.43 25.98 21.85
C ARG A 19 44.40 26.82 21.08
N GLY A 20 43.11 26.69 21.39
CA GLY A 20 42.05 27.53 20.83
C GLY A 20 40.69 27.35 21.52
N ASP A 21 40.54 27.96 22.69
CA ASP A 21 39.27 28.20 23.37
C ASP A 21 38.29 28.98 22.48
N GLY A 22 37.05 28.52 22.43
CA GLY A 22 36.00 29.12 21.63
C GLY A 22 34.62 28.62 22.04
N ASP A 23 34.23 28.91 23.28
CA ASP A 23 32.87 28.80 23.81
C ASP A 23 31.84 29.43 22.86
N ARG A 24 31.03 28.59 22.20
CA ARG A 24 29.73 28.98 21.64
C ARG A 24 28.70 27.88 21.86
N GLN A 25 27.86 28.12 22.86
CA GLN A 25 26.57 27.44 23.07
C GLN A 25 25.75 27.38 21.78
N PRO A 26 25.14 26.24 21.41
CA PRO A 26 24.05 26.24 20.46
C PRO A 26 22.75 26.70 21.13
N ARG A 27 22.27 27.88 20.72
CA ARG A 27 20.87 28.28 20.96
C ARG A 27 19.94 27.28 20.27
N VAL A 28 19.13 26.60 21.07
CA VAL A 28 17.99 25.81 20.64
C VAL A 28 16.97 26.76 20.01
N ALA A 29 16.95 26.82 18.68
CA ALA A 29 15.87 27.46 17.94
C ALA A 29 14.68 26.48 17.89
N VAL A 30 13.67 26.77 18.69
CA VAL A 30 12.32 26.20 18.60
C VAL A 30 11.75 26.59 17.23
N LEU A 31 11.73 25.65 16.29
CA LEU A 31 11.02 25.82 15.02
C LEU A 31 9.51 25.77 15.29
N GLY A 32 8.90 26.94 15.20
CA GLY A 32 7.46 27.11 15.21
C GLY A 32 6.79 26.37 14.06
N SER A 33 5.67 25.74 14.38
CA SER A 33 4.70 25.17 13.46
C SER A 33 4.34 26.14 12.34
N LEU A 34 4.71 25.80 11.10
CA LEU A 34 4.11 26.37 9.91
C LEU A 34 2.98 25.43 9.45
N SER A 35 1.78 25.67 9.98
CA SER A 35 0.54 25.22 9.37
C SER A 35 0.36 25.98 8.05
N SER A 36 0.61 25.32 6.93
CA SER A 36 0.17 25.83 5.63
C SER A 36 -1.19 25.23 5.33
N SER A 37 -2.22 26.04 5.56
CA SER A 37 -3.57 25.87 5.04
C SER A 37 -3.49 25.73 3.52
N LEU A 38 -4.06 24.67 2.98
CA LEU A 38 -4.31 24.52 1.55
C LEU A 38 -5.82 24.61 1.39
N ASP A 39 -6.28 25.83 1.15
CA ASP A 39 -7.62 26.13 0.69
C ASP A 39 -7.75 25.53 -0.72
N LEU A 40 -8.65 24.55 -0.86
CA LEU A 40 -9.16 24.10 -2.14
C LEU A 40 -10.57 24.68 -2.26
N GLU A 41 -10.65 25.86 -2.88
CA GLU A 41 -11.91 26.38 -3.41
C GLU A 41 -12.42 25.43 -4.49
N GLY A 42 -13.70 25.06 -4.35
CA GLY A 42 -14.44 24.31 -5.34
C GLY A 42 -15.01 25.25 -6.40
N ASP A 43 -15.05 24.74 -7.63
CA ASP A 43 -15.95 25.20 -8.68
C ASP A 43 -16.76 23.97 -9.11
N GLU A 44 -17.99 23.89 -8.60
CA GLU A 44 -19.07 23.12 -9.21
C GLU A 44 -19.93 24.12 -9.99
N ASP A 45 -20.01 23.96 -11.31
CA ASP A 45 -21.17 24.36 -12.10
C ASP A 45 -21.12 23.72 -13.48
N GLY A 46 -22.20 23.04 -13.88
CA GLY A 46 -22.30 22.40 -15.19
C GLY A 46 -23.47 21.45 -15.35
N ALA A 47 -24.69 21.98 -15.26
CA ALA A 47 -25.94 21.27 -15.47
C ALA A 47 -26.21 20.90 -16.95
N GLY A 48 -26.63 19.64 -17.16
CA GLY A 48 -27.62 19.17 -18.15
C GLY A 48 -27.16 18.86 -19.59
N PRO A 49 -28.00 18.20 -20.43
CA PRO A 49 -29.28 17.55 -20.14
C PRO A 49 -29.42 16.09 -20.67
N GLU A 50 -30.25 15.33 -19.95
CA GLU A 50 -31.42 14.59 -20.46
C GLU A 50 -31.35 13.92 -21.85
N ARG A 51 -31.23 12.57 -21.86
CA ARG A 51 -31.73 11.74 -22.96
C ARG A 51 -32.49 10.53 -22.44
N ALA A 52 -33.81 10.64 -22.53
CA ALA A 52 -34.75 9.54 -22.42
C ALA A 52 -34.51 8.51 -23.54
N ARG A 53 -34.54 7.22 -23.18
CA ARG A 53 -34.74 6.13 -24.12
C ARG A 53 -35.97 5.35 -23.71
N GLU A 54 -36.93 5.36 -24.62
CA GLU A 54 -38.15 4.56 -24.64
C GLU A 54 -37.85 3.07 -24.69
N CYS A 55 -38.58 2.29 -23.90
CA CYS A 55 -38.91 0.91 -24.25
C CYS A 55 -40.43 0.78 -24.33
N ARG A 56 -40.91 0.50 -25.55
CA ARG A 56 -42.27 0.09 -25.88
C ARG A 56 -42.63 -1.20 -25.16
N PHE A 57 -43.86 -1.31 -24.66
CA PHE A 57 -44.61 -2.57 -24.73
C PHE A 57 -46.12 -2.33 -24.77
N GLY A 58 -46.76 -2.89 -25.80
CA GLY A 58 -48.03 -3.62 -25.68
C GLY A 58 -49.34 -2.85 -25.47
N ARG A 59 -50.04 -2.56 -26.57
CA ARG A 59 -51.50 -2.38 -26.58
C ARG A 59 -52.21 -3.70 -26.24
N VAL A 60 -53.22 -3.64 -25.37
CA VAL A 60 -54.42 -4.47 -25.48
C VAL A 60 -55.61 -3.57 -25.20
N GLY A 61 -56.45 -3.34 -26.22
CA GLY A 61 -57.68 -2.57 -26.10
C GLY A 61 -58.81 -3.42 -25.52
N ARG A 62 -59.76 -2.77 -24.85
CA ARG A 62 -61.16 -3.20 -24.87
C ARG A 62 -62.11 -2.06 -24.61
N ARG A 63 -63.24 -2.19 -25.30
CA ARG A 63 -64.25 -1.18 -25.64
C ARG A 63 -65.12 -0.76 -24.46
N SER A 64 -65.63 0.45 -24.61
CA SER A 64 -66.75 1.07 -23.92
C SER A 64 -67.97 0.15 -23.77
N HIS A 65 -68.66 0.23 -22.64
CA HIS A 65 -70.11 0.12 -22.58
C HIS A 65 -70.69 1.14 -21.58
N THR A 66 -71.72 1.81 -22.07
CA THR A 66 -72.56 2.85 -21.51
C THR A 66 -73.54 2.32 -20.46
N VAL A 67 -73.92 3.22 -19.54
CA VAL A 67 -75.29 3.48 -19.01
C VAL A 67 -76.16 2.26 -18.71
N LEU A 68 -76.43 1.95 -17.43
CA LEU A 68 -77.79 1.76 -16.89
C LEU A 68 -77.81 1.51 -15.36
N THR A 69 -78.90 1.96 -14.73
CA THR A 69 -79.45 1.55 -13.42
C THR A 69 -78.95 2.23 -12.14
N GLY A 70 -79.56 3.39 -11.87
CA GLY A 70 -79.95 3.78 -10.51
C GLY A 70 -81.04 2.86 -9.94
N LEU A 71 -81.28 2.97 -8.63
CA LEU A 71 -82.25 2.24 -7.79
C LEU A 71 -81.84 0.89 -7.18
N ARG A 72 -80.59 0.77 -6.69
CA ARG A 72 -80.23 -0.22 -5.63
C ARG A 72 -79.34 0.34 -4.49
N LYS A 73 -79.26 1.66 -4.30
CA LYS A 73 -78.33 2.28 -3.34
C LYS A 73 -78.88 2.52 -1.92
N ALA A 74 -80.17 2.29 -1.65
CA ALA A 74 -80.72 2.49 -0.30
C ALA A 74 -80.58 1.29 0.64
N ALA A 75 -80.57 0.05 0.12
CA ALA A 75 -80.41 -1.15 0.95
C ALA A 75 -78.94 -1.51 1.24
N GLY A 76 -78.00 -1.11 0.37
CA GLY A 76 -76.57 -1.39 0.53
C GLY A 76 -75.87 -0.51 1.57
N LEU A 77 -76.32 0.73 1.78
CA LEU A 77 -75.71 1.63 2.76
C LEU A 77 -75.98 1.19 4.21
N CYS A 78 -77.14 0.60 4.49
CA CYS A 78 -77.46 0.11 5.84
C CYS A 78 -76.57 -1.08 6.24
N GLY A 79 -76.33 -2.02 5.32
CA GLY A 79 -75.42 -3.15 5.57
C GLY A 79 -73.98 -2.73 5.82
N ILE A 80 -73.47 -1.74 5.08
CA ILE A 80 -72.10 -1.23 5.24
C ILE A 80 -71.92 -0.53 6.59
N LEU A 81 -72.92 0.25 7.04
CA LEU A 81 -72.86 0.93 8.33
C LEU A 81 -72.91 -0.04 9.52
N VAL A 82 -73.72 -1.10 9.43
CA VAL A 82 -73.76 -2.16 10.47
C VAL A 82 -72.44 -2.92 10.52
N CYS A 83 -71.86 -3.30 9.38
CA CYS A 83 -70.55 -3.95 9.33
C CYS A 83 -69.43 -3.05 9.88
N ALA A 84 -69.44 -1.76 9.56
CA ALA A 84 -68.45 -0.81 10.08
C ALA A 84 -68.55 -0.66 11.61
N ALA A 85 -69.77 -0.56 12.16
CA ALA A 85 -69.98 -0.48 13.60
C ALA A 85 -69.54 -1.76 14.34
N LEU A 86 -69.77 -2.93 13.75
CA LEU A 86 -69.31 -4.22 14.30
C LEU A 86 -67.77 -4.33 14.26
N MET A 87 -67.13 -3.90 13.17
CA MET A 87 -65.67 -3.87 13.06
C MET A 87 -65.03 -2.94 14.10
N ILE A 88 -65.62 -1.76 14.34
CA ILE A 88 -65.12 -0.82 15.36
C ILE A 88 -65.24 -1.43 16.77
N LYS A 89 -66.35 -2.12 17.08
CA LYS A 89 -66.48 -2.82 18.36
C LYS A 89 -65.50 -3.98 18.51
N PHE A 90 -65.27 -4.75 17.44
CA PHE A 90 -64.31 -5.85 17.44
C PHE A 90 -62.88 -5.35 17.64
N LEU A 91 -62.50 -4.25 17.00
CA LEU A 91 -61.20 -3.59 17.18
C LEU A 91 -61.03 -3.04 18.61
N ALA A 92 -62.07 -2.47 19.22
CA ALA A 92 -62.00 -1.99 20.60
C ALA A 92 -61.82 -3.12 21.62
N ILE A 93 -62.46 -4.28 21.39
CA ILE A 93 -62.31 -5.48 22.23
C ILE A 93 -60.93 -6.13 22.02
N ALA A 94 -60.45 -6.22 20.77
CA ALA A 94 -59.12 -6.72 20.44
C ALA A 94 -58.01 -5.86 21.07
N ASN A 95 -58.17 -4.52 21.06
CA ASN A 95 -57.18 -3.62 21.64
C ASN A 95 -57.13 -3.73 23.19
N LYS A 96 -58.28 -3.89 23.85
CA LYS A 96 -58.33 -4.15 25.31
C LYS A 96 -57.71 -5.49 25.71
N THR A 97 -57.87 -6.53 24.88
CA THR A 97 -57.30 -7.86 25.15
C THR A 97 -55.80 -7.95 24.86
N MET A 98 -55.29 -7.18 23.88
CA MET A 98 -53.86 -7.07 23.60
C MET A 98 -53.10 -6.30 24.68
N ALA A 99 -53.69 -5.24 25.26
CA ALA A 99 -53.08 -4.49 26.36
C ALA A 99 -52.89 -5.35 27.64
N ALA A 100 -53.81 -6.29 27.92
CA ALA A 100 -53.72 -7.16 29.09
C ALA A 100 -52.69 -8.31 28.94
N ARG A 101 -52.39 -8.76 27.72
CA ARG A 101 -51.44 -9.86 27.47
C ARG A 101 -49.96 -9.44 27.41
N HIS A 102 -49.66 -8.16 27.15
CA HIS A 102 -48.28 -7.67 27.12
C HIS A 102 -47.73 -7.22 28.49
N GLY A 103 -48.58 -7.03 29.50
CA GLY A 103 -48.15 -6.58 30.84
C GLY A 103 -47.43 -7.64 31.68
N HIS A 104 -47.70 -8.93 31.47
CA HIS A 104 -47.21 -10.00 32.36
C HIS A 104 -46.11 -10.90 31.80
N VAL A 105 -45.82 -10.85 30.50
CA VAL A 105 -44.75 -11.67 29.87
C VAL A 105 -43.42 -10.89 29.77
N PHE A 106 -43.44 -9.56 29.81
CA PHE A 106 -42.21 -8.75 29.70
C PHE A 106 -41.45 -8.55 31.03
N VAL A 107 -42.07 -8.79 32.18
CA VAL A 107 -41.43 -8.55 33.49
C VAL A 107 -40.56 -9.72 33.96
N ARG A 108 -40.81 -10.96 33.51
CA ARG A 108 -40.10 -12.15 34.05
C ARG A 108 -38.79 -12.52 33.32
N LYS A 109 -38.52 -11.98 32.12
CA LYS A 109 -37.22 -12.18 31.43
C LYS A 109 -36.16 -11.12 31.75
N ASN A 110 -36.52 -9.99 32.37
CA ASN A 110 -35.57 -8.92 32.71
C ASN A 110 -34.88 -9.09 34.08
N GLN A 111 -35.37 -9.97 34.95
CA GLN A 111 -34.69 -10.30 36.22
C GLN A 111 -33.56 -11.33 36.06
N LEU A 112 -33.55 -12.13 34.98
CA LEU A 112 -32.45 -13.07 34.69
C LEU A 112 -31.30 -12.43 33.90
N LEU A 113 -31.58 -11.36 33.15
CA LEU A 113 -30.58 -10.59 32.39
C LEU A 113 -29.84 -9.54 33.23
N SER A 114 -30.38 -9.18 34.40
CA SER A 114 -29.75 -8.25 35.35
C SER A 114 -28.75 -8.93 36.28
N THR A 115 -28.85 -10.25 36.48
CA THR A 115 -27.94 -11.04 37.32
C THR A 115 -26.75 -11.64 36.54
N LEU A 116 -26.73 -11.54 35.21
CA LEU A 116 -25.64 -12.02 34.34
C LEU A 116 -24.85 -10.90 33.63
N ARG A 117 -25.15 -9.63 33.91
CA ARG A 117 -24.32 -8.52 33.44
C ARG A 117 -23.23 -8.20 34.46
N THR A 118 -22.22 -9.06 34.53
CA THR A 118 -20.91 -8.60 34.99
C THR A 118 -20.39 -7.59 33.97
N VAL A 119 -20.65 -6.31 34.22
CA VAL A 119 -20.05 -5.24 33.40
C VAL A 119 -18.55 -5.31 33.64
N CYS A 120 -17.78 -5.40 32.55
CA CYS A 120 -16.34 -5.45 32.65
C CYS A 120 -15.81 -4.05 32.98
N ASP A 121 -15.36 -3.86 34.22
CA ASP A 121 -14.81 -2.59 34.70
C ASP A 121 -13.28 -2.52 34.60
N SER A 122 -12.64 -3.50 33.95
CA SER A 122 -11.20 -3.44 33.73
C SER A 122 -10.83 -2.20 32.89
N PRO A 123 -9.65 -1.58 33.11
CA PRO A 123 -9.21 -0.43 32.32
C PRO A 123 -9.22 -0.70 30.81
N ALA A 124 -8.87 -1.92 30.39
CA ALA A 124 -8.93 -2.33 28.99
C ALA A 124 -10.38 -2.29 28.45
N CYS A 125 -11.35 -2.82 29.20
CA CYS A 125 -12.76 -2.79 28.81
C CYS A 125 -13.32 -1.37 28.71
N GLN A 126 -12.94 -0.49 29.64
CA GLN A 126 -13.32 0.93 29.59
C GLN A 126 -12.74 1.62 28.35
N GLN A 127 -11.46 1.38 28.05
CA GLN A 127 -10.82 1.91 26.84
C GLN A 127 -11.52 1.42 25.57
N TYR A 128 -11.77 0.11 25.43
CA TYR A 128 -12.46 -0.43 24.26
C TYR A 128 -13.90 0.08 24.12
N SER A 129 -14.63 0.19 25.24
CA SER A 129 -15.98 0.74 25.26
C SER A 129 -16.00 2.20 24.79
N TRP A 130 -15.05 3.01 25.27
CA TRP A 130 -14.91 4.40 24.85
C TRP A 130 -14.56 4.52 23.37
N GLU A 131 -13.59 3.74 22.88
CA GLU A 131 -13.21 3.73 21.47
C GLU A 131 -14.37 3.30 20.56
N LEU A 132 -15.12 2.27 20.96
CA LEU A 132 -16.30 1.82 20.23
C LEU A 132 -17.34 2.95 20.18
N GLN A 133 -17.71 3.52 21.32
CA GLN A 133 -18.69 4.62 21.40
C GLN A 133 -18.27 5.86 20.60
N SER A 134 -16.97 6.17 20.56
CA SER A 134 -16.43 7.28 19.77
C SER A 134 -16.57 7.06 18.26
N SER A 135 -16.63 5.80 17.83
CA SER A 135 -16.76 5.42 16.42
C SER A 135 -18.22 5.34 15.96
N LEU A 136 -19.12 4.93 16.86
CA LEU A 136 -20.53 4.75 16.60
C LEU A 136 -21.23 6.06 16.22
N ASP A 137 -22.03 6.03 15.16
CA ASP A 137 -22.96 7.08 14.78
C ASP A 137 -24.40 6.71 15.14
N ILE A 138 -24.81 7.08 16.35
CA ILE A 138 -26.16 6.79 16.88
C ILE A 138 -27.29 7.38 16.03
N ASN A 139 -26.99 8.34 15.14
CA ASN A 139 -27.96 8.95 14.25
C ASN A 139 -28.17 8.12 12.96
N CYS A 140 -27.32 7.12 12.69
CA CYS A 140 -27.47 6.20 11.57
C CYS A 140 -28.25 4.96 12.02
N ASN A 141 -29.31 4.58 11.32
CA ASN A 141 -30.06 3.38 11.67
C ASN A 141 -29.25 2.11 11.29
N PRO A 142 -28.90 1.22 12.24
CA PRO A 142 -28.12 0.02 11.94
C PRO A 142 -28.86 -0.96 10.99
N CYS A 143 -30.20 -0.92 10.94
CA CYS A 143 -30.99 -1.74 10.01
C CYS A 143 -30.90 -1.25 8.55
N HIS A 144 -30.47 -0.01 8.33
CA HIS A 144 -30.27 0.55 6.99
C HIS A 144 -28.79 0.53 6.58
N SER A 145 -27.87 0.86 7.50
CA SER A 145 -26.44 0.76 7.26
C SER A 145 -25.70 0.45 8.56
N LEU A 146 -25.43 -0.83 8.79
CA LEU A 146 -24.61 -1.26 9.93
C LEU A 146 -23.23 -0.59 9.87
N TYR A 147 -22.64 -0.44 8.68
CA TYR A 147 -21.36 0.24 8.52
C TYR A 147 -21.44 1.73 8.87
N GLY A 148 -22.50 2.43 8.45
CA GLY A 148 -22.72 3.83 8.82
C GLY A 148 -22.93 4.00 10.32
N PHE A 149 -23.66 3.09 10.96
CA PHE A 149 -23.86 3.08 12.40
C PHE A 149 -22.56 2.78 13.16
N VAL A 150 -21.76 1.81 12.72
CA VAL A 150 -20.55 1.41 13.45
C VAL A 150 -19.37 2.37 13.24
N CYS A 151 -19.21 2.90 12.02
CA CYS A 151 -18.02 3.65 11.60
C CYS A 151 -18.30 5.13 11.29
N GLY A 152 -19.55 5.60 11.37
CA GLY A 152 -19.97 6.89 10.83
C GLY A 152 -19.33 8.10 11.48
N ARG A 153 -19.08 8.08 12.80
CA ARG A 153 -18.33 9.15 13.47
C ARG A 153 -16.84 9.00 13.28
N TRP A 154 -16.34 7.76 13.33
CA TRP A 154 -14.92 7.49 13.08
C TRP A 154 -14.48 8.00 11.70
N ARG A 155 -15.26 7.73 10.65
CA ARG A 155 -14.99 8.21 9.29
C ARG A 155 -15.02 9.74 9.15
N ARG A 156 -15.85 10.43 9.94
CA ARG A 156 -15.91 11.90 9.96
C ARG A 156 -14.69 12.52 10.64
N GLY A 157 -14.15 11.85 11.66
CA GLY A 157 -12.92 12.28 12.34
C GLY A 157 -11.62 11.81 11.66
N ASN A 158 -11.68 10.82 10.77
CA ASN A 158 -10.52 10.22 10.12
C ASN A 158 -10.65 10.29 8.59
N THR A 159 -9.90 11.17 7.95
CA THR A 159 -9.85 11.26 6.48
C THR A 159 -9.30 9.96 5.88
N VAL A 160 -9.72 9.56 4.66
CA VAL A 160 -9.31 8.30 4.01
C VAL A 160 -7.78 8.05 4.00
N PRO A 161 -6.89 9.06 3.82
CA PRO A 161 -5.45 8.87 3.94
C PRO A 161 -4.98 8.45 5.35
N SER A 162 -5.76 8.80 6.38
CA SER A 162 -5.51 8.42 7.77
C SER A 162 -6.11 7.06 8.14
N MET A 163 -7.15 6.56 7.45
CA MET A 163 -7.85 5.33 7.85
C MET A 163 -6.99 4.06 7.70
N ARG A 164 -6.32 3.86 6.55
CA ARG A 164 -5.36 2.75 6.37
C ARG A 164 -4.17 2.90 7.31
N LYS A 165 -3.63 4.13 7.41
CA LYS A 165 -2.50 4.43 8.28
C LYS A 165 -2.83 4.25 9.75
N ALA A 166 -4.05 4.52 10.21
CA ALA A 166 -4.42 4.49 11.62
C ALA A 166 -4.67 3.07 12.13
N SER A 167 -5.35 2.22 11.35
CA SER A 167 -5.52 0.81 11.71
C SER A 167 -4.20 0.03 11.61
N GLU A 168 -3.43 0.25 10.52
CA GLU A 168 -2.08 -0.30 10.38
C GLU A 168 -1.15 0.22 11.48
N ALA A 169 -1.18 1.52 11.80
CA ALA A 169 -0.38 2.08 12.89
C ALA A 169 -0.82 1.56 14.26
N ARG A 170 -2.10 1.28 14.48
CA ARG A 170 -2.58 0.69 15.74
C ARG A 170 -2.09 -0.75 15.90
N LEU A 171 -2.24 -1.57 14.86
CA LEU A 171 -1.74 -2.94 14.86
C LEU A 171 -0.21 -2.95 15.01
N MET A 172 0.49 -2.12 14.23
CA MET A 172 1.93 -1.99 14.29
C MET A 172 2.38 -1.51 15.68
N ARG A 173 1.68 -0.55 16.30
CA ARG A 173 2.01 -0.06 17.64
C ARG A 173 1.87 -1.16 18.70
N GLU A 174 0.83 -1.99 18.61
CA GLU A 174 0.65 -3.08 19.57
C GLU A 174 1.67 -4.21 19.38
N VAL A 175 1.94 -4.57 18.13
CA VAL A 175 3.00 -5.53 17.77
C VAL A 175 4.36 -5.01 18.23
N LEU A 176 4.67 -3.74 17.96
CA LEU A 176 5.92 -3.10 18.39
C LEU A 176 6.00 -3.07 19.91
N ARG A 177 4.92 -2.73 20.62
CA ARG A 177 4.88 -2.72 22.08
C ARG A 177 5.16 -4.11 22.65
N SER A 178 4.53 -5.15 22.11
CA SER A 178 4.77 -6.54 22.50
C SER A 178 6.23 -6.95 22.28
N LEU A 179 6.78 -6.64 21.10
CA LEU A 179 8.17 -6.96 20.75
C LEU A 179 9.20 -6.19 21.58
N LEU A 180 8.89 -4.96 21.99
CA LEU A 180 9.75 -4.14 22.85
C LEU A 180 9.70 -4.53 24.33
N THR A 181 8.63 -5.22 24.76
CA THR A 181 8.56 -5.78 26.12
C THR A 181 9.27 -7.11 26.26
N VAL A 182 9.58 -7.79 25.14
CA VAL A 182 10.52 -8.90 25.17
C VAL A 182 11.88 -8.29 25.48
N ASN A 183 12.39 -8.54 26.69
CA ASN A 183 13.76 -8.21 27.03
C ASN A 183 14.66 -8.98 26.08
N ALA A 184 15.04 -8.34 24.97
CA ALA A 184 16.06 -8.83 24.06
C ALA A 184 17.34 -8.89 24.90
N SER A 185 17.59 -10.05 25.50
CA SER A 185 18.85 -10.31 26.17
C SER A 185 19.95 -10.03 25.13
N HIS A 186 20.77 -9.03 25.41
CA HIS A 186 21.78 -8.48 24.49
C HIS A 186 22.96 -9.45 24.21
N GLY A 187 22.75 -10.76 24.39
CA GLY A 187 23.76 -11.79 24.16
C GLY A 187 23.50 -12.57 22.87
N GLU A 188 24.57 -12.97 22.19
CA GLU A 188 24.68 -13.67 20.89
C GLU A 188 23.84 -14.95 20.69
N THR A 189 22.92 -15.28 21.59
CA THR A 189 22.09 -16.49 21.53
C THR A 189 20.60 -16.16 21.47
N ALA A 190 20.19 -15.30 20.52
CA ALA A 190 18.78 -15.18 20.14
C ALA A 190 18.32 -16.49 19.49
N THR A 191 17.82 -17.42 20.30
CA THR A 191 17.46 -18.78 19.86
C THR A 191 16.06 -18.83 19.26
N THR A 192 15.14 -17.96 19.68
CA THR A 192 13.77 -17.96 19.19
C THR A 192 13.55 -16.96 18.05
N THR A 193 12.55 -17.23 17.20
CA THR A 193 12.11 -16.29 16.15
C THR A 193 11.66 -14.95 16.75
N ALA A 194 11.03 -14.97 17.93
CA ALA A 194 10.59 -13.76 18.62
C ALA A 194 11.78 -12.89 19.03
N ASP A 195 12.87 -13.48 19.54
CA ASP A 195 14.08 -12.75 19.92
C ASP A 195 14.74 -12.07 18.72
N LYS A 196 14.81 -12.76 17.58
CA LYS A 196 15.36 -12.21 16.33
C LYS A 196 14.54 -11.03 15.82
N VAL A 197 13.21 -11.14 15.87
CA VAL A 197 12.30 -10.05 15.48
C VAL A 197 12.42 -8.87 16.45
N ALA A 198 12.47 -9.11 17.76
CA ALA A 198 12.68 -8.07 18.76
C ALA A 198 14.01 -7.34 18.55
N ALA A 199 15.11 -8.07 18.38
CA ALA A 199 16.43 -7.50 18.10
C ALA A 199 16.45 -6.64 16.82
N LEU A 200 15.80 -7.10 15.75
CA LEU A 200 15.66 -6.33 14.51
C LEU A 200 14.87 -5.03 14.72
N VAL A 201 13.76 -5.08 15.47
CA VAL A 201 12.98 -3.89 15.82
C VAL A 201 13.81 -2.93 16.67
N HIS A 202 14.53 -3.43 17.68
CA HIS A 202 15.42 -2.61 18.49
C HIS A 202 16.50 -1.92 17.65
N SER A 203 17.12 -2.65 16.72
CA SER A 203 18.11 -2.09 15.78
C SER A 203 17.48 -0.99 14.91
N CYS A 204 16.24 -1.15 14.47
CA CYS A 204 15.54 -0.15 13.65
C CYS A 204 15.21 1.14 14.46
N LEU A 205 14.80 1.01 15.72
CA LEU A 205 14.45 2.15 16.56
C LEU A 205 15.66 2.96 17.04
N HIS A 206 16.78 2.27 17.28
CA HIS A 206 18.01 2.90 17.79
C HIS A 206 19.02 3.21 16.67
N GLY A 207 18.78 2.71 15.46
CA GLY A 207 19.61 2.94 14.30
C GLY A 207 19.74 4.44 14.02
N ARG A 208 20.97 4.95 14.08
CA ARG A 208 21.27 6.26 13.48
C ARG A 208 21.04 6.14 11.97
N ARG A 209 20.72 7.25 11.31
CA ARG A 209 20.69 7.30 9.84
C ARG A 209 22.10 7.03 9.30
N GLU A 210 22.43 5.78 9.09
CA GLU A 210 23.72 5.28 8.62
C GLU A 210 23.83 5.46 7.10
N THR A 211 23.81 6.73 6.69
CA THR A 211 24.11 7.14 5.31
C THR A 211 25.48 6.62 4.86
N ALA A 212 26.42 6.42 5.80
CA ALA A 212 27.72 5.81 5.56
C ALA A 212 27.62 4.33 5.16
N GLU A 213 26.77 3.53 5.80
CA GLU A 213 26.57 2.12 5.46
C GLU A 213 25.88 1.96 4.12
N LEU A 214 24.84 2.76 3.85
CA LEU A 214 24.21 2.78 2.54
C LEU A 214 25.22 3.20 1.46
N ALA A 215 26.06 4.20 1.72
CA ALA A 215 27.11 4.59 0.80
C ALA A 215 28.15 3.47 0.59
N ALA A 216 28.55 2.77 1.65
CA ALA A 216 29.44 1.61 1.57
C ALA A 216 28.81 0.47 0.74
N PHE A 217 27.54 0.17 0.99
CA PHE A 217 26.75 -0.79 0.23
C PHE A 217 26.72 -0.46 -1.27
N LEU A 218 26.46 0.80 -1.61
CA LEU A 218 26.44 1.26 -3.01
C LEU A 218 27.84 1.26 -3.64
N ARG A 219 28.89 1.61 -2.89
CA ARG A 219 30.29 1.53 -3.36
C ARG A 219 30.75 0.09 -3.59
N ALA A 220 30.33 -0.86 -2.75
CA ALA A 220 30.68 -2.28 -2.91
C ALA A 220 30.13 -2.87 -4.22
N ARG A 221 29.00 -2.33 -4.72
CA ARG A 221 28.42 -2.64 -6.05
C ARG A 221 28.93 -1.71 -7.15
N GLY A 222 29.77 -0.75 -6.76
CA GLY A 222 30.29 0.36 -7.55
C GLY A 222 29.23 1.28 -8.16
N ILE A 223 28.02 1.32 -7.61
CA ILE A 223 27.00 2.31 -7.96
C ILE A 223 27.53 3.71 -7.64
N LEU A 224 28.35 3.82 -6.59
CA LEU A 224 29.08 5.04 -6.23
C LEU A 224 30.60 4.85 -6.36
N PRO A 225 31.33 5.89 -6.81
CA PRO A 225 30.82 7.12 -7.44
C PRO A 225 30.17 6.82 -8.80
N TYR A 226 29.26 7.69 -9.25
CA TYR A 226 28.62 7.52 -10.54
C TYR A 226 29.68 7.54 -11.65
N ARG A 227 29.82 6.42 -12.37
CA ARG A 227 30.67 6.27 -13.54
C ARG A 227 29.84 5.72 -14.68
N GLN A 228 30.18 6.10 -15.91
CA GLN A 228 29.58 5.49 -17.08
C GLN A 228 29.97 4.00 -17.08
N ARG A 229 28.95 3.13 -17.13
CA ARG A 229 29.10 1.68 -17.05
C ARG A 229 28.65 1.04 -18.35
N SER A 230 29.20 -0.13 -18.66
CA SER A 230 28.67 -0.91 -19.76
C SER A 230 27.25 -1.40 -19.40
N PRO A 231 26.37 -1.63 -20.39
CA PRO A 231 25.07 -2.24 -20.15
C PRO A 231 25.14 -3.58 -19.41
N ALA A 232 26.20 -4.36 -19.64
CA ALA A 232 26.46 -5.63 -18.95
C ALA A 232 26.73 -5.43 -17.45
N ASP A 233 27.54 -4.44 -17.07
CA ASP A 233 27.81 -4.14 -15.66
C ASP A 233 26.55 -3.65 -14.94
N LEU A 234 25.71 -2.88 -15.64
CA LEU A 234 24.43 -2.43 -15.10
C LEU A 234 23.49 -3.62 -14.89
N LEU A 235 23.41 -4.54 -15.85
CA LEU A 235 22.61 -5.75 -15.70
C LEU A 235 23.07 -6.59 -14.49
N ALA A 236 24.37 -6.78 -14.31
CA ALA A 236 24.91 -7.52 -13.17
C ALA A 236 24.49 -6.88 -11.83
N ILE A 237 24.55 -5.55 -11.71
CA ILE A 237 24.04 -4.85 -10.53
C ILE A 237 22.54 -5.07 -10.33
N LEU A 238 21.74 -4.95 -11.40
CA LEU A 238 20.28 -5.10 -11.31
C LEU A 238 19.87 -6.51 -10.88
N VAL A 239 20.55 -7.53 -11.40
CA VAL A 239 20.35 -8.92 -11.02
C VAL A 239 20.76 -9.16 -9.57
N ASP A 240 21.93 -8.68 -9.12
CA ASP A 240 22.36 -8.76 -7.71
C ASP A 240 21.36 -8.09 -6.76
N LEU A 241 20.98 -6.85 -7.04
CA LEU A 241 20.01 -6.10 -6.21
C LEU A 241 18.67 -6.81 -6.12
N SER A 242 18.19 -7.37 -7.22
CA SER A 242 16.89 -8.04 -7.27
C SER A 242 16.91 -9.39 -6.54
N ALA A 243 17.89 -10.25 -6.84
CA ALA A 243 17.96 -11.61 -6.28
C ALA A 243 18.46 -11.65 -4.84
N ASN A 244 19.55 -10.93 -4.52
CA ASN A 244 20.20 -11.04 -3.21
C ASN A 244 19.64 -10.06 -2.17
N TRP A 245 18.99 -8.97 -2.61
CA TRP A 245 18.55 -7.89 -1.71
C TRP A 245 17.05 -7.59 -1.78
N GLY A 246 16.31 -8.21 -2.70
CA GLY A 246 14.89 -7.89 -2.92
C GLY A 246 14.64 -6.45 -3.37
N ILE A 247 15.66 -5.79 -3.94
CA ILE A 247 15.57 -4.41 -4.45
C ILE A 247 15.27 -4.48 -5.95
N HIS A 248 13.98 -4.59 -6.27
CA HIS A 248 13.49 -4.74 -7.64
C HIS A 248 13.39 -3.38 -8.36
N LEU A 249 14.50 -2.89 -8.90
CA LEU A 249 14.50 -1.57 -9.56
C LEU A 249 13.75 -1.55 -10.89
N TRP A 250 14.04 -2.50 -11.78
CA TRP A 250 13.47 -2.54 -13.14
C TRP A 250 12.52 -3.73 -13.34
N PHE A 251 12.90 -4.86 -12.78
CA PHE A 251 12.15 -6.11 -12.83
C PHE A 251 12.30 -6.85 -11.51
N GLU A 252 11.29 -7.66 -11.20
CA GLU A 252 11.35 -8.61 -10.09
C GLU A 252 12.02 -9.87 -10.60
N LEU A 253 12.99 -10.40 -9.86
CA LEU A 253 13.71 -11.61 -10.24
C LEU A 253 13.50 -12.62 -9.13
N HIS A 254 12.91 -13.76 -9.47
CA HIS A 254 12.79 -14.91 -8.58
C HIS A 254 13.43 -16.13 -9.23
N MET A 255 14.18 -16.88 -8.45
CA MET A 255 14.72 -18.17 -8.85
C MET A 255 13.93 -19.25 -8.12
N GLY A 256 13.53 -20.28 -8.84
CA GLY A 256 12.75 -21.37 -8.26
C GLY A 256 12.70 -22.57 -9.20
N SER A 257 11.74 -23.45 -8.95
CA SER A 257 11.48 -24.60 -9.79
C SER A 257 10.09 -24.51 -10.39
N TRP A 258 9.97 -24.95 -11.64
CA TRP A 258 8.69 -25.21 -12.28
C TRP A 258 7.94 -26.33 -11.53
N SER A 259 6.63 -26.48 -11.77
CA SER A 259 5.79 -27.55 -11.24
C SER A 259 6.30 -28.99 -11.47
N ASN A 260 7.28 -29.19 -12.36
CA ASN A 260 7.92 -30.46 -12.69
C ASN A 260 9.31 -30.60 -12.03
N GLY A 261 9.71 -29.65 -11.18
CA GLY A 261 11.00 -29.60 -10.51
C GLY A 261 12.14 -28.98 -11.34
N THR A 262 11.93 -28.65 -12.62
CA THR A 262 12.97 -28.03 -13.46
C THR A 262 13.29 -26.62 -12.96
N PRO A 263 14.56 -26.27 -12.72
CA PRO A 263 14.93 -24.93 -12.30
C PRO A 263 14.54 -23.90 -13.36
N ALA A 264 13.93 -22.80 -12.93
CA ALA A 264 13.40 -21.76 -13.78
C ALA A 264 13.69 -20.38 -13.20
N VAL A 265 13.89 -19.41 -14.09
CA VAL A 265 14.05 -18.00 -13.72
C VAL A 265 12.72 -17.31 -13.97
N TYR A 266 12.23 -16.54 -13.00
CA TYR A 266 11.01 -15.75 -13.12
C TYR A 266 11.40 -14.28 -13.16
N ILE A 267 10.99 -13.59 -14.22
CA ILE A 267 11.16 -12.15 -14.39
C ILE A 267 9.78 -11.50 -14.39
N GLY A 268 9.48 -10.80 -13.30
CA GLY A 268 8.24 -10.08 -13.08
C GLY A 268 8.37 -8.58 -13.30
N ARG A 269 7.23 -7.89 -13.31
CA ARG A 269 7.21 -6.41 -13.37
C ARG A 269 7.56 -5.84 -12.00
N SER A 270 8.47 -4.86 -11.96
CA SER A 270 8.74 -4.17 -10.69
C SER A 270 7.53 -3.37 -10.22
N LYS A 271 6.92 -3.80 -9.12
CA LYS A 271 5.87 -3.03 -8.44
C LYS A 271 6.39 -1.68 -7.95
N ALA A 272 7.62 -1.65 -7.44
CA ALA A 272 8.28 -0.43 -6.98
C ALA A 272 8.44 0.60 -8.11
N LEU A 273 8.80 0.13 -9.32
CA LEU A 273 8.92 0.99 -10.50
C LEU A 273 7.57 1.53 -10.95
N ALA A 274 6.53 0.70 -10.95
CA ALA A 274 5.17 1.13 -11.30
C ALA A 274 4.65 2.20 -10.30
N GLU A 275 4.84 1.98 -9.00
CA GLU A 275 4.50 2.95 -7.96
C GLU A 275 5.32 4.24 -8.11
N TRP A 276 6.63 4.13 -8.32
CA TRP A 276 7.52 5.26 -8.57
C TRP A 276 7.07 6.08 -9.78
N ALA A 277 6.79 5.44 -10.92
CA ALA A 277 6.33 6.11 -12.12
C ALA A 277 5.02 6.89 -11.92
N THR A 278 4.06 6.29 -11.21
CA THR A 278 2.81 6.99 -10.87
C THR A 278 3.02 8.18 -9.94
N MET A 279 3.97 8.06 -9.00
CA MET A 279 4.34 9.14 -8.09
C MET A 279 5.05 10.27 -8.84
N VAL A 280 6.09 9.96 -9.60
CA VAL A 280 6.87 10.91 -10.39
C VAL A 280 5.98 11.67 -11.38
N LYS A 281 5.02 11.01 -12.03
CA LYS A 281 4.07 11.68 -12.92
C LYS A 281 3.33 12.84 -12.22
N LYS A 282 3.02 12.70 -10.94
CA LYS A 282 2.36 13.73 -10.11
C LYS A 282 3.32 14.81 -9.65
N ILE A 283 4.54 14.44 -9.23
CA ILE A 283 5.47 15.37 -8.55
C ILE A 283 6.55 15.97 -9.46
N ARG A 284 6.78 15.45 -10.67
CA ARG A 284 7.93 15.82 -11.51
C ARG A 284 8.02 17.31 -11.86
N LYS A 285 6.88 18.00 -11.99
CA LYS A 285 6.84 19.44 -12.26
C LYS A 285 7.07 20.30 -11.01
N THR A 286 7.17 19.69 -9.84
CA THR A 286 7.29 20.41 -8.57
C THR A 286 8.74 20.70 -8.23
N ARG A 287 8.98 21.86 -7.59
CA ARG A 287 10.28 22.16 -6.96
C ARG A 287 10.65 21.17 -5.85
N ALA A 288 9.69 20.39 -5.35
CA ALA A 288 9.92 19.37 -4.33
C ALA A 288 10.66 18.15 -4.90
N HIS A 289 10.29 17.67 -6.10
CA HIS A 289 10.99 16.56 -6.76
C HIS A 289 12.47 16.87 -7.00
N ARG A 290 12.74 18.03 -7.60
CA ARG A 290 14.11 18.51 -7.84
C ARG A 290 14.93 18.61 -6.54
N ARG A 291 14.33 19.14 -5.47
CA ARG A 291 14.96 19.21 -4.14
C ARG A 291 15.23 17.83 -3.55
N SER A 292 14.31 16.89 -3.74
CA SER A 292 14.49 15.49 -3.30
C SER A 292 15.73 14.86 -3.98
N ILE A 293 15.83 14.97 -5.31
CA ILE A 293 17.00 14.48 -6.06
C ILE A 293 18.30 15.12 -5.55
N LEU A 294 18.31 16.46 -5.40
CA LEU A 294 19.48 17.18 -4.88
C LEU A 294 19.90 16.72 -3.48
N ASN A 295 18.94 16.57 -2.57
CA ASN A 295 19.22 16.11 -1.22
C ASN A 295 19.77 14.68 -1.22
N THR A 296 19.23 13.80 -2.05
CA THR A 296 19.73 12.43 -2.23
C THR A 296 21.15 12.41 -2.78
N LEU A 297 21.45 13.21 -3.82
CA LEU A 297 22.80 13.33 -4.37
C LEU A 297 23.79 13.89 -3.33
N LYS A 298 23.36 14.85 -2.52
CA LYS A 298 24.15 15.40 -1.43
C LYS A 298 24.45 14.35 -0.35
N ILE A 299 23.47 13.52 0.02
CA ILE A 299 23.66 12.42 0.98
C ILE A 299 24.71 11.43 0.46
N PHE A 300 24.74 11.18 -0.85
CA PHE A 300 25.74 10.32 -1.48
C PHE A 300 27.09 10.99 -1.78
N GLY A 301 27.28 12.24 -1.32
CA GLY A 301 28.55 12.96 -1.44
C GLY A 301 28.88 13.41 -2.86
N LEU A 302 27.89 13.60 -3.73
CA LEU A 302 28.14 14.13 -5.07
C LEU A 302 28.57 15.62 -4.98
N PRO A 303 29.71 16.00 -5.60
CA PRO A 303 30.19 17.39 -5.60
C PRO A 303 29.13 18.38 -6.10
N LEU A 304 29.04 19.55 -5.47
CA LEU A 304 27.99 20.56 -5.74
C LEU A 304 27.99 21.05 -7.20
N ASP A 305 29.16 21.11 -7.82
CA ASP A 305 29.38 21.49 -9.22
C ASP A 305 28.80 20.47 -10.21
N GLN A 306 28.74 19.19 -9.84
CA GLN A 306 28.20 18.11 -10.69
C GLN A 306 26.69 17.88 -10.52
N GLN A 307 26.09 18.46 -9.47
CA GLN A 307 24.68 18.25 -9.15
C GLN A 307 23.70 18.74 -10.22
N PRO A 308 23.87 19.91 -10.89
CA PRO A 308 22.90 20.37 -11.89
C PRO A 308 22.76 19.43 -13.09
N GLU A 309 23.88 18.91 -13.59
CA GLU A 309 23.90 17.96 -14.72
C GLU A 309 23.32 16.60 -14.29
N ALA A 310 23.70 16.11 -13.11
CA ALA A 310 23.14 14.87 -12.56
C ALA A 310 21.62 14.96 -12.37
N VAL A 311 21.10 16.07 -11.84
CA VAL A 311 19.66 16.30 -11.72
C VAL A 311 18.96 16.28 -13.07
N GLY A 312 19.56 16.91 -14.09
CA GLY A 312 19.02 16.89 -15.45
C GLY A 312 18.92 15.46 -16.00
N ARG A 313 19.99 14.68 -15.89
CA ARG A 313 20.03 13.27 -16.33
C ARG A 313 19.02 12.41 -15.58
N VAL A 314 18.97 12.49 -14.25
CA VAL A 314 18.02 11.73 -13.43
C VAL A 314 16.58 12.10 -13.80
N SER A 315 16.29 13.38 -14.00
CA SER A 315 14.94 13.83 -14.40
C SER A 315 14.53 13.31 -15.79
N SER A 316 15.48 13.23 -16.73
CA SER A 316 15.24 12.65 -18.06
C SER A 316 14.98 11.15 -17.99
N VAL A 317 15.77 10.42 -17.19
CA VAL A 317 15.56 8.98 -16.98
C VAL A 317 14.23 8.71 -16.29
N ASP A 318 13.88 9.47 -15.26
CA ASP A 318 12.57 9.42 -14.59
C ASP A 318 11.41 9.61 -15.58
N MET A 319 11.58 10.52 -16.55
CA MET A 319 10.58 10.77 -17.59
C MET A 319 10.46 9.59 -18.54
N LEU A 320 11.57 8.99 -18.99
CA LEU A 320 11.58 7.83 -19.86
C LEU A 320 10.94 6.61 -19.17
N ILE A 321 11.34 6.34 -17.93
CA ILE A 321 10.76 5.28 -17.09
C ILE A 321 9.25 5.49 -16.92
N SER A 322 8.83 6.71 -16.58
CA SER A 322 7.41 7.01 -16.41
C SER A 322 6.62 6.85 -17.70
N ALA A 323 7.19 7.17 -18.86
CA ALA A 323 6.55 6.96 -20.16
C ALA A 323 6.42 5.46 -20.48
N ALA A 324 7.50 4.71 -20.33
CA ALA A 324 7.54 3.26 -20.59
C ALA A 324 6.56 2.48 -19.69
N SER A 325 6.45 2.85 -18.41
CA SER A 325 5.54 2.18 -17.46
C SER A 325 4.05 2.30 -17.82
N VAL A 326 3.64 3.37 -18.50
CA VAL A 326 2.23 3.60 -18.86
C VAL A 326 1.80 2.62 -19.95
N THR A 327 2.71 2.31 -20.89
CA THR A 327 2.47 1.36 -21.96
C THR A 327 2.30 -0.07 -21.44
N ILE A 328 2.97 -0.41 -20.33
CA ILE A 328 2.98 -1.76 -19.75
C ILE A 328 1.64 -2.11 -19.05
N ASN A 329 0.88 -1.12 -18.56
CA ASN A 329 -0.32 -1.38 -17.75
C ASN A 329 -1.63 -1.61 -18.53
N SER A 330 -1.69 -1.39 -19.85
CA SER A 330 -2.98 -1.35 -20.58
C SER A 330 -3.44 -2.68 -21.21
N THR A 331 -2.84 -3.80 -20.82
CA THR A 331 -2.81 -5.01 -21.67
C THR A 331 -2.80 -6.28 -20.80
N ALA A 332 -3.97 -6.58 -20.25
CA ALA A 332 -4.11 -7.48 -19.10
C ALA A 332 -4.37 -8.98 -19.43
N ASN A 333 -4.29 -9.43 -20.70
CA ASN A 333 -4.89 -10.73 -21.06
C ASN A 333 -3.96 -11.77 -21.73
N THR A 334 -2.64 -11.60 -21.74
CA THR A 334 -1.74 -12.65 -22.23
C THR A 334 -1.17 -13.45 -21.05
N GLY A 335 -1.21 -14.78 -21.12
CA GLY A 335 -0.57 -15.64 -20.12
C GLY A 335 0.94 -15.40 -20.02
N PRO A 336 1.64 -15.98 -19.03
CA PRO A 336 3.09 -15.82 -18.88
C PRO A 336 3.82 -16.30 -20.13
N LEU A 337 4.82 -15.54 -20.58
CA LEU A 337 5.66 -15.92 -21.71
C LEU A 337 6.79 -16.80 -21.18
N VAL A 338 6.98 -17.97 -21.77
CA VAL A 338 8.05 -18.90 -21.37
C VAL A 338 9.01 -19.07 -22.54
N ILE A 339 10.24 -18.58 -22.37
CA ILE A 339 11.28 -18.58 -23.41
C ILE A 339 12.63 -18.92 -22.80
N SER A 340 13.60 -19.35 -23.61
CA SER A 340 14.97 -19.58 -23.13
C SER A 340 15.68 -18.28 -22.76
N VAL A 341 16.71 -18.33 -21.90
CA VAL A 341 17.58 -17.17 -21.57
C VAL A 341 18.15 -16.52 -22.83
N GLU A 342 18.55 -17.32 -23.82
CA GLU A 342 19.05 -16.82 -25.10
C GLU A 342 17.98 -16.01 -25.85
N THR A 343 16.77 -16.56 -25.98
CA THR A 343 15.65 -15.87 -26.64
C THR A 343 15.27 -14.60 -25.86
N MET A 344 15.24 -14.64 -24.53
CA MET A 344 14.96 -13.48 -23.68
C MET A 344 15.98 -12.36 -23.90
N ALA A 345 17.27 -12.67 -23.86
CA ALA A 345 18.33 -11.67 -24.04
C ALA A 345 18.23 -10.98 -25.41
N VAL A 346 17.94 -11.74 -26.46
CA VAL A 346 17.75 -11.21 -27.83
C VAL A 346 16.49 -10.34 -27.93
N LEU A 347 15.37 -10.77 -27.34
CA LEU A 347 14.09 -10.08 -27.46
C LEU A 347 13.97 -8.83 -26.58
N LEU A 348 14.43 -8.91 -25.32
CA LEU A 348 14.20 -7.85 -24.34
C LEU A 348 15.33 -6.83 -24.28
N THR A 349 16.57 -7.25 -24.53
CA THR A 349 17.76 -6.41 -24.37
C THR A 349 18.79 -6.69 -25.45
N PRO A 350 18.48 -6.42 -26.74
CA PRO A 350 19.36 -6.78 -27.85
C PRO A 350 20.75 -6.12 -27.77
N SER A 351 20.90 -5.03 -27.01
CA SER A 351 22.16 -4.35 -26.73
C SER A 351 23.05 -5.05 -25.69
N ILE A 352 22.51 -6.04 -24.97
CA ILE A 352 23.22 -6.79 -23.93
C ILE A 352 23.52 -8.20 -24.46
N PRO A 353 24.80 -8.62 -24.53
CA PRO A 353 25.13 -9.95 -25.03
C PRO A 353 24.54 -11.04 -24.13
N VAL A 354 24.08 -12.14 -24.72
CA VAL A 354 23.53 -13.31 -24.00
C VAL A 354 24.48 -13.79 -22.88
N ARG A 355 25.79 -13.72 -23.11
CA ARG A 355 26.80 -14.08 -22.11
C ARG A 355 26.70 -13.23 -20.83
N ALA A 356 26.44 -11.93 -20.94
CA ALA A 356 26.30 -11.07 -19.76
C ALA A 356 25.07 -11.43 -18.92
N TRP A 357 23.97 -11.86 -19.56
CA TRP A 357 22.81 -12.41 -18.85
C TRP A 357 23.15 -13.69 -18.09
N LEU A 358 23.86 -14.62 -18.75
CA LEU A 358 24.30 -15.85 -18.10
C LEU A 358 25.24 -15.57 -16.94
N ASP A 359 26.25 -14.73 -17.14
CA ASP A 359 27.21 -14.37 -16.09
C ASP A 359 26.50 -13.71 -14.89
N ALA A 360 25.54 -12.80 -15.14
CA ALA A 360 24.76 -12.15 -14.09
C ALA A 360 23.86 -13.15 -13.34
N LEU A 361 23.09 -13.98 -14.05
CA LEU A 361 22.23 -14.99 -13.42
C LEU A 361 23.03 -16.03 -12.64
N CYS A 362 24.15 -16.49 -13.20
CA CYS A 362 25.05 -17.44 -12.54
C CYS A 362 25.69 -16.86 -11.28
N SER A 363 25.86 -15.55 -11.18
CA SER A 363 26.44 -14.91 -9.98
C SER A 363 25.52 -14.90 -8.77
N VAL A 364 24.20 -15.11 -8.95
CA VAL A 364 23.19 -15.06 -7.88
C VAL A 364 22.42 -16.37 -7.71
N GLN A 365 22.70 -17.38 -8.53
CA GLN A 365 21.99 -18.66 -8.49
C GLN A 365 22.40 -19.50 -7.27
N PRO A 366 21.46 -20.26 -6.68
CA PRO A 366 21.81 -21.27 -5.68
C PRO A 366 22.74 -22.32 -6.31
N PRO A 367 23.62 -22.96 -5.52
CA PRO A 367 24.65 -23.88 -6.04
C PRO A 367 24.07 -25.10 -6.78
N GLU A 368 22.81 -25.43 -6.55
CA GLU A 368 22.09 -26.53 -7.19
C GLU A 368 21.57 -26.18 -8.60
N MET A 369 21.51 -24.90 -8.94
CA MET A 369 21.01 -24.41 -10.21
C MET A 369 22.19 -24.07 -11.13
N ASN A 370 22.17 -24.61 -12.36
CA ASN A 370 23.14 -24.24 -13.39
C ASN A 370 22.40 -23.59 -14.56
N THR A 371 22.44 -22.27 -14.63
CA THR A 371 21.79 -21.50 -15.68
C THR A 371 22.59 -21.64 -16.98
N THR A 372 21.94 -22.17 -18.01
CA THR A 372 22.48 -22.32 -19.36
C THR A 372 21.67 -21.49 -20.35
N ARG A 373 22.13 -21.39 -21.60
CA ARG A 373 21.38 -20.71 -22.68
C ARG A 373 19.96 -21.24 -22.84
N GLY A 374 19.76 -22.54 -22.61
CA GLY A 374 18.48 -23.24 -22.72
C GLY A 374 17.63 -23.21 -21.45
N THR A 375 18.10 -22.61 -20.35
CA THR A 375 17.29 -22.47 -19.14
C THR A 375 16.03 -21.65 -19.46
N MET A 376 14.87 -22.16 -19.02
CA MET A 376 13.60 -21.50 -19.28
C MET A 376 13.41 -20.32 -18.33
N VAL A 377 13.04 -19.19 -18.91
CA VAL A 377 12.67 -17.97 -18.22
C VAL A 377 11.17 -17.76 -18.39
N HIS A 378 10.47 -17.63 -17.26
CA HIS A 378 9.12 -17.13 -17.23
C HIS A 378 9.15 -15.62 -17.13
N ILE A 379 8.55 -14.97 -18.10
CA ILE A 379 8.35 -13.54 -18.04
C ILE A 379 6.87 -13.33 -17.75
N GLU A 380 6.60 -12.72 -16.59
CA GLU A 380 5.25 -12.30 -16.25
C GLU A 380 4.79 -11.30 -17.31
N SER A 381 3.75 -11.70 -18.06
CA SER A 381 3.50 -11.25 -19.43
C SER A 381 3.77 -9.75 -19.63
N PRO A 382 4.84 -9.37 -20.34
CA PRO A 382 4.92 -8.07 -20.99
C PRO A 382 3.99 -8.19 -22.19
N SER A 383 2.98 -7.35 -22.26
CA SER A 383 2.12 -7.35 -23.42
C SER A 383 2.89 -6.90 -24.66
N CYS A 384 3.33 -7.85 -25.47
CA CYS A 384 3.71 -7.54 -26.83
C CYS A 384 2.43 -7.40 -27.64
N SER A 385 2.03 -6.17 -27.97
CA SER A 385 1.06 -5.96 -29.06
C SER A 385 1.68 -6.56 -30.33
N PRO A 386 0.98 -7.46 -31.04
CA PRO A 386 1.47 -7.97 -32.31
C PRO A 386 1.48 -6.81 -33.31
N GLY A 387 2.66 -6.21 -33.53
CA GLY A 387 2.87 -5.08 -34.44
C GLY A 387 3.43 -3.80 -33.82
N GLY A 388 3.72 -3.75 -32.51
CA GLY A 388 4.44 -2.63 -31.90
C GLY A 388 5.95 -2.87 -31.92
N GLU A 389 6.73 -1.87 -32.32
CA GLU A 389 8.20 -1.89 -32.18
C GLU A 389 8.61 -2.28 -30.75
N PRO A 390 9.69 -3.07 -30.58
CA PRO A 390 10.21 -3.38 -29.25
C PRO A 390 10.53 -2.09 -28.49
N LEU A 391 9.99 -1.95 -27.28
CA LEU A 391 10.32 -0.86 -26.36
C LEU A 391 11.82 -0.98 -26.00
N VAL A 392 12.62 -0.08 -26.58
CA VAL A 392 14.04 0.14 -26.26
C VAL A 392 14.19 0.92 -24.97
#